data_AF-A0AAV1WY64-F1
#
_entry.id   AF-A0AAV1WY64-F1
#
_cell.length_a   1.000
_cell.length_b   1.000
_cell.length_c   1.000
_cell.angle_alpha   90.00
_cell.angle_beta   90.00
_cell.angle_gamma   90.00
#
_symmetry.space_group_name_H-M   'P 1'
#
loop_
_entity.id
_entity.type
_entity.pdbx_description
1 polymer ?
#
loop_
_entity_poly.entity_id
_entity_poly.type
_entity_poly.pdbx_seq_one_letter_code
_entity_poly.pdbx_strand_id
1 'polypeptide(L)'
;MSSPDSEPPQAQPFAAEAKPGETPPPVQPGSESPEVEEREVEEEEEEEKGECGFCLFMKAGGCKDAFIDWENCIEEAEKNKEDLVEKCAKVTAVLKQCMDSHSDYYEPILRAEKAAEKQAIEELEKEKELEAQSDKNATNDGASGSKSNDEK
;
A
#
# COMPACT_ATOMS: atom_id res chain seq x y z
N MET A 1 7.33 -42.70 41.74
CA MET A 1 6.74 -42.16 40.50
C MET A 1 6.75 -40.64 40.65
N SER A 2 7.89 -39.95 40.60
CA SER A 2 9.08 -40.07 39.71
C SER A 2 8.81 -39.47 38.33
N SER A 3 9.13 -38.18 38.19
CA SER A 3 9.43 -37.50 36.91
C SER A 3 10.73 -38.07 36.30
N PRO A 4 11.08 -37.76 35.03
CA PRO A 4 11.40 -36.41 34.53
C PRO A 4 10.34 -35.91 33.50
N ASP A 5 10.18 -34.63 33.18
CA ASP A 5 11.16 -33.58 32.82
C ASP A 5 11.83 -33.80 31.44
N SER A 6 11.83 -32.78 30.58
CA SER A 6 12.36 -32.82 29.21
C SER A 6 12.49 -31.40 28.68
N GLU A 7 13.69 -30.83 28.84
CA GLU A 7 14.07 -29.46 28.47
C GLU A 7 14.26 -29.29 26.95
N PRO A 8 13.98 -28.11 26.35
CA PRO A 8 14.15 -27.89 24.91
C PRO A 8 15.63 -27.72 24.50
N PRO A 9 16.03 -28.18 23.29
CA PRO A 9 17.41 -28.05 22.83
C PRO A 9 17.78 -26.60 22.49
N GLN A 10 18.82 -26.08 23.15
CA GLN A 10 19.42 -24.78 22.81
C GLN A 10 20.44 -24.91 21.68
N ALA A 11 20.63 -23.83 20.92
CA ALA A 11 21.65 -23.75 19.87
C ALA A 11 23.05 -23.50 20.45
N GLN A 12 24.10 -23.96 19.75
CA GLN A 12 25.47 -23.50 19.96
C GLN A 12 26.20 -23.26 18.62
N PRO A 13 27.10 -22.26 18.54
CA PRO A 13 27.84 -21.94 17.32
C PRO A 13 29.09 -22.80 17.16
N PHE A 14 29.54 -23.00 15.91
CA PHE A 14 30.87 -23.51 15.61
C PHE A 14 31.76 -22.37 15.06
N ALA A 15 32.97 -22.26 15.61
CA ALA A 15 33.98 -21.29 15.20
C ALA A 15 35.39 -21.84 15.50
N ALA A 16 36.40 -21.29 14.83
CA ALA A 16 37.75 -21.87 14.65
C ALA A 16 37.75 -23.13 13.74
N GLU A 17 38.81 -23.45 13.00
CA GLU A 17 40.18 -22.92 13.07
C GLU A 17 40.63 -22.12 11.83
N ALA A 18 41.72 -21.36 11.99
CA ALA A 18 42.46 -20.71 10.91
C ALA A 18 43.97 -20.78 11.21
N LYS A 19 44.81 -21.09 10.20
CA LYS A 19 46.29 -20.91 10.22
C LYS A 19 46.86 -20.60 8.83
N PRO A 20 48.07 -20.00 8.73
CA PRO A 20 48.32 -18.93 7.75
C PRO A 20 49.52 -19.14 6.79
N GLY A 21 49.68 -18.19 5.84
CA GLY A 21 50.78 -18.08 4.87
C GLY A 21 50.25 -18.11 3.43
N GLU A 22 50.76 -17.36 2.45
CA GLU A 22 51.88 -16.39 2.43
C GLU A 22 51.70 -15.40 1.23
N THR A 23 52.43 -14.29 1.17
CA THR A 23 52.38 -13.26 0.08
C THR A 23 53.55 -12.27 0.26
N PRO A 24 53.98 -11.43 -0.73
CA PRO A 24 53.61 -11.25 -2.16
C PRO A 24 54.88 -11.37 -3.08
N PRO A 25 55.08 -10.72 -4.28
CA PRO A 25 54.26 -9.97 -5.28
C PRO A 25 54.41 -10.63 -6.71
N PRO A 26 54.70 -10.01 -7.91
CA PRO A 26 54.52 -8.64 -8.46
C PRO A 26 54.02 -8.48 -9.94
N VAL A 27 53.06 -7.55 -10.16
CA VAL A 27 53.11 -6.38 -11.10
C VAL A 27 53.44 -6.53 -12.63
N GLN A 28 52.39 -6.74 -13.46
CA GLN A 28 52.08 -6.20 -14.83
C GLN A 28 53.09 -6.36 -16.03
N PRO A 29 52.86 -5.82 -17.27
CA PRO A 29 51.62 -5.37 -17.98
C PRO A 29 51.46 -5.86 -19.46
N GLY A 30 50.28 -5.63 -20.07
CA GLY A 30 50.17 -5.24 -21.51
C GLY A 30 49.44 -6.16 -22.51
N SER A 31 48.93 -5.53 -23.59
CA SER A 31 48.27 -6.09 -24.81
C SER A 31 46.97 -6.90 -24.64
N GLU A 32 45.95 -6.81 -25.49
CA GLU A 32 45.66 -5.92 -26.64
C GLU A 32 44.12 -5.85 -26.87
N SER A 33 43.65 -4.95 -27.74
CA SER A 33 42.23 -4.75 -28.14
C SER A 33 42.21 -4.47 -29.65
N PRO A 34 41.19 -4.89 -30.45
CA PRO A 34 39.76 -4.59 -30.27
C PRO A 34 38.90 -5.89 -30.29
N GLU A 35 37.56 -5.91 -30.35
CA GLU A 35 36.64 -5.35 -31.37
C GLU A 35 35.31 -4.88 -30.74
N VAL A 36 34.63 -3.92 -31.39
CA VAL A 36 33.33 -3.41 -30.97
C VAL A 36 32.21 -4.02 -31.82
N GLU A 37 31.30 -4.75 -31.20
CA GLU A 37 29.95 -4.94 -31.73
C GLU A 37 29.00 -4.07 -30.90
N GLU A 38 28.50 -3.00 -31.51
CA GLU A 38 27.46 -2.14 -30.94
C GLU A 38 26.15 -2.92 -30.87
N ARG A 39 25.90 -3.60 -29.75
CA ARG A 39 24.57 -4.12 -29.45
C ARG A 39 23.77 -3.04 -28.76
N GLU A 40 22.89 -2.40 -29.52
CA GLU A 40 21.81 -1.56 -29.00
C GLU A 40 20.92 -2.41 -28.11
N VAL A 41 21.23 -2.41 -26.81
CA VAL A 41 20.28 -2.83 -25.77
C VAL A 41 19.44 -1.59 -25.49
N GLU A 42 18.29 -1.49 -26.16
CA GLU A 42 17.15 -0.82 -25.57
C GLU A 42 16.77 -1.65 -24.33
N GLU A 43 17.46 -1.37 -23.23
CA GLU A 43 17.09 -1.86 -21.92
C GLU A 43 15.80 -1.08 -21.60
N GLU A 44 14.65 -1.73 -21.85
CA GLU A 44 13.38 -1.25 -21.29
C GLU A 44 13.64 -0.95 -19.82
N GLU A 45 13.22 0.23 -19.36
CA GLU A 45 13.38 0.65 -17.98
C GLU A 45 12.38 -0.15 -17.13
N GLU A 46 12.69 -1.45 -16.94
CA GLU A 46 12.11 -2.35 -15.96
C GLU A 46 12.48 -1.80 -14.59
N GLU A 47 11.77 -0.74 -14.18
CA GLU A 47 11.88 -0.14 -12.85
C GLU A 47 11.92 -1.29 -11.85
N GLU A 48 12.93 -1.31 -10.98
CA GLU A 48 13.05 -2.28 -9.88
C GLU A 48 11.91 -1.99 -8.89
N LYS A 49 10.70 -2.44 -9.24
CA LYS A 49 9.44 -2.22 -8.54
C LYS A 49 9.39 -3.15 -7.34
N GLY A 50 10.31 -2.89 -6.41
CA GLY A 50 10.57 -3.68 -5.21
C GLY A 50 9.27 -4.08 -4.55
N GLU A 51 9.07 -5.40 -4.42
CA GLU A 51 7.74 -5.98 -4.35
C GLU A 51 6.93 -5.37 -3.19
N CYS A 52 5.83 -4.68 -3.54
CA CYS A 52 5.10 -3.86 -2.59
C CYS A 52 4.68 -4.70 -1.38
N GLY A 53 5.06 -4.27 -0.17
CA GLY A 53 4.82 -5.05 1.06
C GLY A 53 3.35 -5.39 1.30
N PHE A 54 2.42 -4.57 0.79
CA PHE A 54 0.99 -4.88 0.77
C PHE A 54 0.66 -5.99 -0.23
N CYS A 55 1.14 -5.91 -1.49
CA CYS A 55 0.96 -6.97 -2.48
C CYS A 55 1.54 -8.31 -1.99
N LEU A 56 2.73 -8.31 -1.39
CA LEU A 56 3.35 -9.48 -0.74
C LEU A 56 2.43 -10.08 0.33
N PHE A 57 1.92 -9.25 1.24
CA PHE A 57 1.01 -9.69 2.31
C PHE A 57 -0.28 -10.28 1.73
N MET A 58 -0.91 -9.59 0.78
CA MET A 58 -2.15 -10.03 0.14
C MET A 58 -1.97 -11.36 -0.61
N LYS A 59 -0.83 -11.53 -1.32
CA LYS A 59 -0.46 -12.73 -2.09
C LYS A 59 0.00 -13.90 -1.22
N ALA A 60 0.36 -13.66 0.05
CA ALA A 60 0.72 -14.70 1.01
C ALA A 60 -0.48 -15.23 1.83
N GLY A 61 -1.61 -14.53 1.82
CA GLY A 61 -2.84 -14.92 2.53
C GLY A 61 -3.84 -15.74 1.70
N GLY A 62 -4.93 -16.16 2.34
CA GLY A 62 -5.96 -17.02 1.74
C GLY A 62 -6.74 -16.40 0.57
N CYS A 63 -6.66 -15.08 0.38
CA CYS A 63 -7.37 -14.34 -0.68
C CYS A 63 -6.49 -13.98 -1.87
N LYS A 64 -5.32 -14.61 -2.03
CA LYS A 64 -4.36 -14.38 -3.13
C LYS A 64 -5.04 -14.28 -4.50
N ASP A 65 -5.89 -15.23 -4.86
CA ASP A 65 -6.45 -15.31 -6.22
C ASP A 65 -7.45 -14.15 -6.47
N ALA A 66 -8.30 -13.84 -5.49
CA ALA A 66 -9.20 -12.68 -5.53
C ALA A 66 -8.45 -11.34 -5.53
N PHE A 67 -7.23 -11.30 -4.98
CA PHE A 67 -6.36 -10.13 -5.04
C PHE A 67 -5.69 -9.98 -6.40
N ILE A 68 -5.28 -11.07 -7.04
CA ILE A 68 -4.76 -11.07 -8.42
C ILE A 68 -5.85 -10.65 -9.41
N ASP A 69 -7.09 -11.15 -9.25
CA ASP A 69 -8.24 -10.69 -10.05
C ASP A 69 -8.49 -9.17 -9.90
N TRP A 70 -8.23 -8.62 -8.72
CA TRP A 70 -8.35 -7.19 -8.43
C TRP A 70 -7.20 -6.36 -9.02
N GLU A 71 -5.96 -6.81 -8.91
CA GLU A 71 -4.80 -6.20 -9.58
C GLU A 71 -5.02 -6.18 -11.12
N ASN A 72 -5.40 -7.32 -11.72
CA ASN A 72 -5.73 -7.42 -13.14
C ASN A 72 -6.83 -6.43 -13.56
N CYS A 73 -7.85 -6.24 -12.71
CA CYS A 73 -8.94 -5.30 -13.00
C CYS A 73 -8.45 -3.85 -13.01
N ILE A 74 -7.56 -3.47 -12.09
CA ILE A 74 -6.95 -2.13 -12.07
C ILE A 74 -6.05 -1.94 -13.29
N GLU A 75 -5.20 -2.91 -13.64
CA GLU A 75 -4.34 -2.83 -14.82
C GLU A 75 -5.14 -2.70 -16.13
N GLU A 76 -6.27 -3.42 -16.27
CA GLU A 76 -7.21 -3.19 -17.37
C GLU A 76 -7.78 -1.76 -17.36
N ALA A 77 -8.24 -1.29 -16.21
CA ALA A 77 -8.94 -0.03 -16.07
C ALA A 77 -8.01 1.18 -16.32
N GLU A 78 -6.80 1.17 -15.78
CA GLU A 78 -5.76 2.18 -16.04
C GLU A 78 -5.37 2.21 -17.53
N LYS A 79 -5.16 1.05 -18.14
CA LYS A 79 -4.82 0.90 -19.56
C LYS A 79 -5.92 1.42 -20.49
N ASN A 80 -7.18 1.18 -20.14
CA ASN A 80 -8.35 1.65 -20.90
C ASN A 80 -8.79 3.08 -20.52
N LYS A 81 -8.27 3.63 -19.41
CA LYS A 81 -8.67 4.91 -18.79
C LYS A 81 -10.14 4.91 -18.35
N GLU A 82 -10.57 3.78 -17.81
CA GLU A 82 -11.88 3.58 -17.16
C GLU A 82 -11.82 4.04 -15.70
N ASP A 83 -12.96 4.40 -15.11
CA ASP A 83 -13.01 4.71 -13.67
C ASP A 83 -12.83 3.44 -12.84
N LEU A 84 -11.79 3.41 -11.99
CA LEU A 84 -11.43 2.24 -11.18
C LEU A 84 -12.56 1.80 -10.23
N VAL A 85 -13.34 2.75 -9.70
CA VAL A 85 -14.41 2.47 -8.74
C VAL A 85 -15.58 1.81 -9.47
N GLU A 86 -16.06 2.39 -10.56
CA GLU A 86 -17.17 1.82 -11.35
C GLU A 86 -16.80 0.48 -12.00
N LYS A 87 -15.60 0.38 -12.58
CA LYS A 87 -15.11 -0.82 -13.28
C LYS A 87 -14.83 -1.98 -12.33
N CYS A 88 -14.15 -1.73 -11.20
CA CYS A 88 -13.66 -2.79 -10.32
C CYS A 88 -14.48 -3.02 -9.04
N ALA A 89 -15.50 -2.20 -8.71
CA ALA A 89 -16.31 -2.35 -7.48
C ALA A 89 -16.75 -3.79 -7.17
N LYS A 90 -17.13 -4.58 -8.19
CA LYS A 90 -17.54 -5.99 -8.00
C LYS A 90 -16.38 -6.88 -7.56
N VAL A 91 -15.20 -6.70 -8.13
CA VAL A 91 -14.00 -7.48 -7.79
C VAL A 91 -13.46 -7.06 -6.43
N THR A 92 -13.41 -5.74 -6.16
CA THR A 92 -13.10 -5.18 -4.84
C THR A 92 -14.04 -5.73 -3.75
N ALA A 93 -15.34 -5.86 -4.03
CA ALA A 93 -16.29 -6.45 -3.10
C ALA A 93 -16.05 -7.95 -2.84
N VAL A 94 -15.69 -8.73 -3.86
CA VAL A 94 -15.32 -10.15 -3.73
C VAL A 94 -14.04 -10.30 -2.90
N LEU A 95 -13.02 -9.49 -3.18
CA LEU A 95 -11.78 -9.43 -2.42
C LEU A 95 -12.06 -9.10 -0.94
N LYS A 96 -12.82 -8.05 -0.66
CA LYS A 96 -13.19 -7.64 0.71
C LYS A 96 -13.99 -8.72 1.45
N GLN A 97 -14.96 -9.36 0.78
CA GLN A 97 -15.72 -10.47 1.35
C GLN A 97 -14.81 -11.67 1.69
N CYS A 98 -13.80 -11.95 0.86
CA CYS A 98 -12.79 -12.95 1.17
C CYS A 98 -11.96 -12.54 2.40
N MET A 99 -11.46 -11.30 2.46
CA MET A 99 -10.69 -10.78 3.59
C MET A 99 -11.47 -10.86 4.92
N ASP A 100 -12.76 -10.50 4.91
CA ASP A 100 -13.65 -10.63 6.08
C ASP A 100 -13.82 -12.10 6.52
N SER A 101 -13.89 -13.03 5.56
CA SER A 101 -13.96 -14.47 5.80
C SER A 101 -12.66 -15.06 6.35
N HIS A 102 -11.52 -14.42 6.05
CA HIS A 102 -10.18 -14.73 6.53
C HIS A 102 -9.67 -13.65 7.50
N SER A 103 -10.57 -13.09 8.30
CA SER A 103 -10.32 -11.92 9.16
C SER A 103 -9.29 -12.15 10.28
N ASP A 104 -8.89 -13.40 10.55
CA ASP A 104 -7.78 -13.74 11.44
C ASP A 104 -6.40 -13.41 10.83
N TYR A 105 -6.26 -13.54 9.51
CA TYR A 105 -5.07 -13.11 8.77
C TYR A 105 -5.14 -11.61 8.44
N TYR A 106 -6.26 -11.16 7.87
CA TYR A 106 -6.39 -9.79 7.33
C TYR A 106 -6.72 -8.71 8.38
N GLU A 107 -6.79 -9.04 9.68
CA GLU A 107 -7.18 -8.13 10.78
C GLU A 107 -6.51 -6.74 10.75
N PRO A 108 -5.18 -6.60 10.51
CA PRO A 108 -4.52 -5.29 10.54
C PRO A 108 -5.05 -4.33 9.45
N ILE A 109 -5.40 -4.87 8.28
CA ILE A 109 -5.95 -4.11 7.15
C ILE A 109 -7.42 -3.79 7.43
N LEU A 110 -8.23 -4.79 7.79
CA LEU A 110 -9.65 -4.62 8.10
C LEU A 110 -9.89 -3.59 9.23
N ARG A 111 -8.99 -3.54 10.22
CA ARG A 111 -8.99 -2.52 11.28
C ARG A 111 -8.67 -1.12 10.74
N ALA A 112 -7.69 -0.99 9.84
CA ALA A 112 -7.30 0.28 9.25
C ALA A 112 -8.39 0.83 8.31
N GLU A 113 -8.96 -0.02 7.45
CA GLU A 113 -10.11 0.30 6.58
C GLU A 113 -11.30 0.85 7.40
N LYS A 114 -11.69 0.13 8.46
CA LYS A 114 -12.79 0.55 9.33
C LYS A 114 -12.52 1.84 10.11
N ALA A 115 -11.25 2.11 10.43
CA ALA A 115 -10.86 3.38 11.04
C ALA A 115 -10.98 4.54 10.03
N ALA A 116 -10.51 4.33 8.80
CA ALA A 116 -10.60 5.33 7.72
C ALA A 116 -12.06 5.59 7.30
N GLU A 117 -12.89 4.55 7.17
CA GLU A 117 -14.34 4.65 6.92
C GLU A 117 -15.01 5.55 7.97
N LYS A 118 -14.75 5.27 9.25
CA LYS A 118 -15.29 6.06 10.36
C LYS A 118 -14.84 7.52 10.30
N GLN A 119 -13.56 7.78 10.01
CA GLN A 119 -13.03 9.14 9.91
C GLN A 119 -13.65 9.91 8.74
N ALA A 120 -13.81 9.29 7.57
CA ALA A 120 -14.46 9.90 6.42
C ALA A 120 -15.94 10.23 6.69
N ILE A 121 -16.66 9.36 7.42
CA ILE A 121 -18.04 9.65 7.86
C ILE A 121 -18.07 10.84 8.81
N GLU A 122 -17.21 10.88 9.84
CA GLU A 122 -17.16 11.98 10.82
C GLU A 122 -16.78 13.33 10.18
N GLU A 123 -15.92 13.33 9.15
CA GLU A 123 -15.59 14.52 8.36
C GLU A 123 -16.79 14.97 7.50
N LEU A 124 -17.39 14.06 6.74
CA LEU A 124 -18.57 14.33 5.90
C LEU A 124 -19.81 14.75 6.72
N GLU A 125 -19.95 14.35 7.99
CA GLU A 125 -21.02 14.83 8.88
C GLU A 125 -20.75 16.26 9.36
N LYS A 126 -19.50 16.56 9.72
CA LYS A 126 -19.06 17.89 10.16
C LYS A 126 -19.14 18.93 9.04
N GLU A 127 -18.77 18.58 7.80
CA GLU A 127 -18.91 19.46 6.64
C GLU A 127 -20.38 19.87 6.43
N LYS A 128 -21.31 18.90 6.43
CA LYS A 128 -22.75 19.14 6.32
C LYS A 128 -23.29 20.01 7.46
N GLU A 129 -22.76 19.88 8.67
CA GLU A 129 -23.16 20.77 9.78
C GLU A 129 -22.70 22.22 9.53
N LEU A 130 -21.47 22.42 9.05
CA LEU A 130 -20.91 23.74 8.74
C LEU A 130 -21.67 24.42 7.58
N GLU A 131 -21.99 23.69 6.50
CA GLU A 131 -22.87 24.15 5.43
C GLU A 131 -24.24 24.57 5.99
N ALA A 132 -24.88 23.69 6.76
CA ALA A 132 -26.18 23.95 7.35
C ALA A 132 -26.17 25.06 8.42
N GLN A 133 -25.01 25.47 8.95
CA GLN A 133 -24.88 26.68 9.79
C GLN A 133 -24.70 27.94 8.93
N SER A 134 -24.00 27.86 7.80
CA SER A 134 -23.79 28.96 6.84
C SER A 134 -25.11 29.51 6.28
N ASP A 135 -25.97 28.63 5.73
CA ASP A 135 -27.26 29.02 5.13
C ASP A 135 -28.21 29.71 6.12
N LYS A 136 -28.19 29.27 7.38
CA LYS A 136 -28.98 29.86 8.46
C LYS A 136 -28.51 31.28 8.79
N ASN A 137 -27.21 31.57 8.68
CA ASN A 137 -26.68 32.90 8.95
C ASN A 137 -27.09 33.88 7.83
N ALA A 138 -26.94 33.48 6.57
CA ALA A 138 -27.30 34.28 5.39
C ALA A 138 -28.79 34.71 5.35
N THR A 139 -29.68 33.94 5.98
CA THR A 139 -31.13 34.23 6.00
C THR A 139 -31.52 35.33 6.99
N ASN A 140 -30.68 35.68 7.98
CA ASN A 140 -31.06 36.61 9.05
C ASN A 140 -30.85 38.10 8.74
N ASP A 141 -29.98 38.46 7.78
CA ASP A 141 -29.72 39.86 7.42
C ASP A 141 -30.89 40.52 6.64
N GLY A 142 -31.80 39.72 6.08
CA GLY A 142 -32.92 40.21 5.26
C GLY A 142 -34.07 40.89 6.01
N ALA A 143 -34.01 40.99 7.35
CA ALA A 143 -35.17 41.31 8.20
C ALA A 143 -35.05 42.58 9.06
N SER A 144 -34.13 43.51 8.75
CA SER A 144 -34.14 44.86 9.34
C SER A 144 -34.92 45.83 8.45
N GLY A 145 -36.20 46.05 8.79
CA GLY A 145 -37.19 46.61 7.89
C GLY A 145 -37.01 48.10 7.51
N SER A 146 -37.43 48.44 6.30
CA SER A 146 -37.46 49.82 5.79
C SER A 146 -38.26 50.77 6.68
N LYS A 147 -37.67 51.92 7.00
CA LYS A 147 -38.40 53.13 7.38
C LYS A 147 -37.93 54.32 6.54
N SER A 148 -38.69 54.60 5.49
CA SER A 148 -38.61 55.89 4.81
C SER A 148 -39.07 56.99 5.77
N ASN A 149 -38.20 57.97 6.00
CA ASN A 149 -38.59 59.25 6.58
C ASN A 149 -38.55 60.29 5.45
N ASP A 150 -39.69 60.51 4.82
CA ASP A 150 -39.88 61.53 3.77
C ASP A 150 -41.01 62.46 4.26
N GLU A 151 -40.62 63.54 4.93
CA GLU A 151 -41.54 64.56 5.44
C GLU A 151 -40.86 65.95 5.37
N LYS A 152 -41.66 67.01 5.33
CA LYS A 152 -41.40 68.22 4.52
C LYS A 152 -41.51 69.53 5.31
#